data_AF-A0A7S4BRG7-F1
#
_entry.id   AF-A0A7S4BRG7-F1
#
_cell.length_a   1.000
_cell.length_b   1.000
_cell.length_c   1.000
_cell.angle_alpha   90.00
_cell.angle_beta   90.00
_cell.angle_gamma   90.00
#
_symmetry.space_group_name_H-M   'P 1'
#
loop_
_entity.id
_entity.type
_entity.pdbx_description
1 polymer ?
#
loop_
_entity_poly.entity_id
_entity_poly.type
_entity_poly.pdbx_seq_one_letter_code
_entity_poly.pdbx_strand_id
1 'polypeptide(L)'
;MAGRAVCADGTEARRYDAFCDLHRAALAISEIGQVRQVVSLDPPMLTSEFEVRAGAVPFLSDVLPFLRYSGGLPLTIEGSIVSSASIDTVNDDSYTLYMDTVEIKGSNVPLLRQVLDSGLRLESRNLGGLLEQNLPGYSNPKPLFRTTYVDDTMRICRDQDGKLFVYSKLSNATSTTDYSDVTADLGVGSLLSSLSLLI
;
A
#
# COMPACT_ATOMS: atom_id res chain seq x y z
N MET A 1 -0.19 -9.88 0.66
CA MET A 1 -0.64 -10.84 1.70
C MET A 1 -2.14 -11.04 1.60
N ALA A 2 -2.99 -10.10 2.04
CA ALA A 2 -4.46 -10.24 2.04
C ALA A 2 -5.07 -10.63 0.68
N GLY A 3 -4.65 -9.99 -0.42
CA GLY A 3 -5.17 -10.30 -1.76
C GLY A 3 -4.84 -11.71 -2.28
N ARG A 4 -3.73 -12.31 -1.80
CA ARG A 4 -3.40 -13.72 -2.11
C ARG A 4 -4.26 -14.67 -1.26
N ALA A 5 -4.47 -14.32 0.00
CA ALA A 5 -5.16 -15.15 0.97
C ALA A 5 -6.69 -15.29 0.74
N VAL A 6 -7.21 -14.65 -0.32
CA VAL A 6 -8.61 -14.78 -0.73
C VAL A 6 -8.78 -15.60 -2.01
N CYS A 7 -7.69 -16.02 -2.66
CA CYS A 7 -7.75 -16.92 -3.80
C CYS A 7 -8.21 -18.30 -3.33
N ALA A 8 -9.28 -18.81 -3.92
CA ALA A 8 -9.99 -19.99 -3.42
C ALA A 8 -9.23 -21.29 -3.73
N ASP A 9 -8.44 -21.30 -4.79
CA ASP A 9 -7.59 -22.42 -5.16
C ASP A 9 -6.12 -21.99 -5.41
N GLY A 10 -5.20 -22.94 -5.26
CA GLY A 10 -3.77 -22.71 -5.47
C GLY A 10 -3.39 -22.36 -6.92
N THR A 11 -4.30 -22.47 -7.88
CA THR A 11 -4.09 -22.02 -9.27
C THR A 11 -4.41 -20.54 -9.41
N GLU A 12 -5.50 -20.06 -8.81
CA GLU A 12 -5.83 -18.64 -8.67
C GLU A 12 -4.75 -17.91 -7.89
N ALA A 13 -4.27 -18.49 -6.78
CA ALA A 13 -3.17 -17.91 -6.02
C ALA A 13 -1.89 -17.78 -6.87
N ARG A 14 -1.58 -18.77 -7.73
CA ARG A 14 -0.45 -18.69 -8.67
C ARG A 14 -0.66 -17.63 -9.76
N ARG A 15 -1.88 -17.49 -10.28
CA ARG A 15 -2.21 -16.44 -11.24
C ARG A 15 -2.10 -15.06 -10.62
N TYR A 16 -2.55 -14.92 -9.38
CA TYR A 16 -2.40 -13.70 -8.60
C TYR A 16 -0.92 -13.37 -8.37
N ASP A 17 -0.13 -14.34 -7.93
CA ASP A 17 1.32 -14.18 -7.75
C ASP A 17 1.99 -13.76 -9.07
N ALA A 18 1.66 -14.41 -10.20
CA ALA A 18 2.18 -14.06 -11.52
C ALA A 18 1.75 -12.65 -11.98
N PHE A 19 0.52 -12.24 -11.70
CA PHE A 19 0.06 -10.88 -11.97
C PHE A 19 0.86 -9.86 -11.15
N CYS A 20 1.06 -10.11 -9.85
CA CYS A 20 1.86 -9.23 -9.00
C CYS A 20 3.31 -9.14 -9.48
N ASP A 21 3.91 -10.25 -9.93
CA ASP A 21 5.28 -10.26 -10.44
C ASP A 21 5.39 -9.50 -11.77
N LEU A 22 4.44 -9.68 -12.69
CA LEU A 22 4.37 -8.90 -13.92
C LEU A 22 4.15 -7.41 -13.64
N HIS A 23 3.27 -7.08 -12.69
CA HIS A 23 2.99 -5.70 -12.32
C HIS A 23 4.24 -5.03 -11.73
N ARG A 24 4.99 -5.72 -10.85
CA ARG A 24 6.28 -5.25 -10.34
C ARG A 24 7.33 -5.09 -11.45
N ALA A 25 7.41 -6.05 -12.38
CA ALA A 25 8.33 -5.97 -13.50
C ALA A 25 8.01 -4.81 -14.44
N ALA A 26 6.72 -4.55 -14.71
CA ALA A 26 6.27 -3.43 -15.51
C ALA A 26 6.53 -2.08 -14.82
N LEU A 27 6.42 -2.05 -13.49
CA LEU A 27 6.73 -0.89 -12.67
C LEU A 27 8.17 -0.92 -12.14
N ALA A 28 9.14 -1.47 -12.87
CA ALA A 28 10.53 -1.54 -12.44
C ALA A 28 11.20 -0.16 -12.20
N ILE A 29 10.57 0.93 -12.67
CA ILE A 29 10.93 2.32 -12.36
C ILE A 29 10.35 2.79 -11.01
N SER A 30 9.62 1.93 -10.31
CA SER A 30 9.03 2.17 -9.02
C SER A 30 9.65 1.26 -7.97
N GLU A 31 9.91 1.85 -6.81
CA GLU A 31 10.33 1.11 -5.63
C GLU A 31 9.14 0.98 -4.69
N ILE A 32 8.90 -0.27 -4.34
CA ILE A 32 8.03 -0.65 -3.26
C ILE A 32 8.88 -0.61 -1.99
N GLY A 33 8.58 0.33 -1.09
CA GLY A 33 9.26 0.47 0.19
C GLY A 33 8.93 -0.66 1.16
N GLN A 34 9.44 -0.54 2.39
CA GLN A 34 9.12 -1.50 3.45
C GLN A 34 7.64 -1.38 3.84
N VAL A 35 6.97 -2.52 3.99
CA VAL A 35 5.61 -2.57 4.54
C VAL A 35 5.71 -2.41 6.04
N ARG A 36 5.19 -1.31 6.58
CA ARG A 36 5.04 -1.12 8.02
C ARG A 36 3.66 -1.60 8.45
N GLN A 37 3.61 -2.42 9.49
CA GLN A 37 2.35 -2.85 10.09
C GLN A 37 2.26 -2.36 11.53
N VAL A 38 1.17 -1.67 11.83
CA VAL A 38 0.82 -1.20 13.16
C VAL A 38 -0.37 -2.01 13.64
N VAL A 39 -0.21 -2.65 14.80
CA VAL A 39 -1.26 -3.48 15.42
C VAL A 39 -1.79 -2.72 16.63
N SER A 40 -3.08 -2.38 16.62
CA SER A 40 -3.80 -1.89 17.79
C SER A 40 -4.55 -3.05 18.44
N LEU A 41 -4.57 -3.07 19.77
CA LEU A 41 -5.25 -4.10 20.56
C LEU A 41 -6.66 -3.66 21.00
N ASP A 42 -6.94 -2.36 21.02
CA ASP A 42 -8.23 -1.83 21.46
C ASP A 42 -8.66 -0.61 20.61
N PRO A 43 -9.58 -0.78 19.64
CA PRO A 43 -10.09 -2.06 19.16
C PRO A 43 -9.01 -2.85 18.38
N PRO A 44 -9.14 -4.19 18.24
CA PRO A 44 -8.25 -5.01 17.43
C PRO A 44 -8.23 -4.57 15.97
N MET A 45 -7.16 -3.92 15.55
CA MET A 45 -7.02 -3.34 14.21
C MET A 45 -5.60 -3.49 13.69
N LEU A 46 -5.48 -3.83 12.41
CA LEU A 46 -4.23 -3.86 11.68
C LEU A 46 -4.22 -2.70 10.68
N THR A 47 -3.28 -1.78 10.84
CA THR A 47 -2.98 -0.76 9.84
C THR A 47 -1.71 -1.15 9.10
N SER A 48 -1.78 -1.28 7.77
CA SER A 48 -0.61 -1.50 6.93
C SER A 48 -0.32 -0.26 6.11
N GLU A 49 0.89 0.26 6.22
CA GLU A 49 1.40 1.39 5.45
C GLU A 49 2.42 0.86 4.44
N PHE A 50 2.27 1.35 3.21
CA PHE A 50 3.05 0.88 2.09
C PHE A 50 3.54 2.06 1.28
N GLU A 51 4.84 2.34 1.41
CA GLU A 51 5.47 3.43 0.67
C GLU A 51 5.70 3.01 -0.78
N VAL A 52 5.34 3.91 -1.68
CA VAL A 52 5.51 3.77 -3.13
C VAL A 52 6.29 4.97 -3.62
N ARG A 53 7.36 4.70 -4.37
CA ARG A 53 8.09 5.70 -5.13
C ARG A 53 8.07 5.29 -6.59
N ALA A 54 7.77 6.21 -7.50
CA ALA A 54 7.80 5.96 -8.93
C ALA A 54 8.56 7.08 -9.65
N GLY A 55 9.55 6.71 -10.45
CA GLY A 55 10.20 7.66 -11.36
C GLY A 55 9.28 8.00 -12.53
N ALA A 56 9.17 9.27 -12.87
CA ALA A 56 8.49 9.73 -14.07
C ALA A 56 9.38 10.70 -14.85
N VAL A 57 9.38 10.59 -16.17
CA VAL A 57 10.12 11.49 -17.06
C VAL A 57 9.15 12.06 -18.10
N PRO A 58 8.22 12.96 -17.70
CA PRO A 58 7.37 13.64 -18.67
C PRO A 58 8.22 14.48 -19.63
N PHE A 59 7.92 14.39 -20.92
CA PHE A 59 8.52 15.27 -21.92
C PHE A 59 7.91 16.67 -21.78
N LEU A 60 8.76 17.68 -21.58
CA LEU A 60 8.30 19.06 -21.37
C LEU A 60 7.57 19.63 -22.60
N SER A 61 7.84 19.10 -23.79
CA SER A 61 7.12 19.42 -25.03
C SER A 61 5.64 19.03 -25.00
N ASP A 62 5.29 17.98 -24.25
CA ASP A 62 3.91 17.45 -24.21
C ASP A 62 3.03 18.23 -23.24
N VAL A 63 3.65 18.87 -22.23
CA VAL A 63 2.95 19.62 -21.18
C VAL A 63 2.97 21.13 -21.45
N LEU A 64 4.06 21.65 -22.00
CA LEU A 64 4.24 23.07 -22.33
C LEU A 64 4.68 23.20 -23.80
N PRO A 65 3.72 23.18 -24.74
CA PRO A 65 4.01 23.09 -26.19
C PRO A 65 4.79 24.29 -26.76
N PHE A 66 4.96 25.37 -25.98
CA PHE A 66 5.76 26.53 -26.34
C PHE A 66 7.27 26.38 -26.01
N LEU A 67 7.65 25.38 -25.21
CA LEU A 67 9.05 25.04 -24.95
C LEU A 67 9.59 24.17 -26.08
N ARG A 68 10.61 24.67 -26.80
CA ARG A 68 11.33 23.92 -27.85
C ARG A 68 12.25 22.81 -27.32
N TYR A 69 12.27 22.63 -26.00
CA TYR A 69 13.13 21.67 -25.32
C TYR A 69 12.45 20.30 -25.32
N SER A 70 13.07 19.33 -26.01
CA SER A 70 12.60 17.94 -26.11
C SER A 70 13.09 17.05 -24.95
N GLY A 71 13.75 17.62 -23.94
CA GLY A 71 14.21 16.85 -22.79
C GLY A 71 13.07 16.56 -21.81
N GLY A 72 13.12 15.38 -21.21
CA GLY A 72 12.21 15.00 -20.14
C GLY A 72 12.66 15.56 -18.80
N LEU A 73 11.71 15.97 -17.96
CA LEU A 73 12.00 16.40 -16.59
C LEU A 73 11.95 15.17 -15.67
N PRO A 74 13.06 14.72 -15.07
CA PRO A 74 13.00 13.62 -14.12
C PRO A 74 12.29 14.09 -12.85
N LEU A 75 11.21 13.40 -12.50
CA LEU A 75 10.39 13.63 -11.31
C LEU A 75 10.29 12.34 -10.52
N THR A 76 10.15 12.47 -9.21
CA THR A 76 9.87 11.33 -8.32
C THR A 76 8.47 11.51 -7.77
N ILE A 77 7.59 10.56 -8.03
CA ILE A 77 6.25 10.51 -7.46
C ILE A 77 6.34 9.64 -6.21
N GLU A 78 5.96 10.19 -5.08
CA GLU A 78 5.94 9.51 -3.78
C GLU A 78 4.53 9.50 -3.21
N GLY A 79 4.23 8.46 -2.45
CA GLY A 79 3.00 8.34 -1.67
C GLY A 79 3.02 7.08 -0.82
N SER A 80 2.08 6.99 0.10
CA SER A 80 1.88 5.82 0.95
C SER A 80 0.44 5.33 0.80
N ILE A 81 0.28 4.04 0.50
CA ILE A 81 -1.02 3.39 0.57
C ILE A 81 -1.20 2.92 2.01
N VAL A 82 -2.20 3.48 2.68
CA VAL A 82 -2.57 3.10 4.05
C VAL A 82 -3.86 2.28 3.98
N SER A 83 -3.80 1.08 4.50
CA SER A 83 -4.94 0.18 4.58
C SER A 83 -5.21 -0.18 6.03
N SER A 84 -6.49 -0.23 6.40
CA SER A 84 -6.93 -0.64 7.73
C SER A 84 -7.82 -1.87 7.64
N ALA A 85 -7.68 -2.77 8.61
CA ALA A 85 -8.53 -3.94 8.72
C ALA A 85 -8.79 -4.28 10.19
N SER A 86 -10.05 -4.53 10.54
CA SER A 86 -10.39 -5.13 11.82
C SER A 86 -9.93 -6.58 11.87
N ILE A 87 -9.52 -7.02 13.05
CA ILE A 87 -9.04 -8.38 13.30
C ILE A 87 -10.12 -9.13 14.08
N ASP A 88 -10.50 -10.30 13.60
CA ASP A 88 -11.36 -11.23 14.32
C ASP A 88 -10.61 -12.53 14.58
N THR A 89 -10.53 -12.92 15.86
CA THR A 89 -9.77 -14.11 16.26
C THR A 89 -10.65 -15.33 16.08
N VAL A 90 -10.21 -16.26 15.23
CA VAL A 90 -10.90 -17.53 15.00
C VAL A 90 -10.47 -18.57 16.03
N ASN A 91 -9.16 -18.67 16.27
CA ASN A 91 -8.52 -19.53 17.27
C ASN A 91 -7.29 -18.81 17.86
N ASP A 92 -6.64 -19.38 18.88
CA ASP A 92 -5.46 -18.81 19.56
C ASP A 92 -4.35 -18.36 18.60
N ASP A 93 -4.19 -19.03 17.46
CA ASP A 93 -3.15 -18.76 16.47
C ASP A 93 -3.68 -18.24 15.13
N SER A 94 -5.00 -18.07 14.98
CA SER A 94 -5.62 -17.83 13.67
C SER A 94 -6.59 -16.66 13.71
N TYR A 95 -6.48 -15.76 12.73
CA TYR A 95 -7.35 -14.59 12.63
C TYR A 95 -7.83 -14.35 11.20
N THR A 96 -9.01 -13.76 11.11
CA THR A 96 -9.60 -13.26 9.87
C THR A 96 -9.44 -11.74 9.85
N LEU A 97 -9.02 -11.21 8.70
CA LEU A 97 -8.99 -9.76 8.49
C LEU A 97 -10.24 -9.32 7.74
N TYR A 98 -10.81 -8.20 8.14
CA TYR A 98 -11.89 -7.55 7.43
C TYR A 98 -11.41 -6.18 6.97
N MET A 99 -11.17 -6.04 5.67
CA MET A 99 -10.64 -4.80 5.11
C MET A 99 -11.65 -3.67 5.27
N ASP A 100 -11.29 -2.64 6.01
CA ASP A 100 -12.13 -1.49 6.31
C ASP A 100 -11.95 -0.42 5.25
N THR A 101 -10.77 0.18 5.24
CA THR A 101 -10.46 1.31 4.37
C THR A 101 -9.14 1.13 3.65
N VAL A 102 -9.06 1.74 2.48
CA VAL A 102 -7.81 2.00 1.76
C VAL A 102 -7.77 3.47 1.42
N GLU A 103 -6.69 4.14 1.77
CA GLU A 103 -6.47 5.57 1.50
C GLU A 103 -5.04 5.79 1.03
N ILE A 104 -4.81 6.90 0.33
CA ILE A 104 -3.48 7.30 -0.12
C ILE A 104 -3.08 8.53 0.70
N LYS A 105 -1.93 8.48 1.38
CA LYS A 105 -1.37 9.57 2.18
C LYS A 105 -0.01 9.99 1.66
N GLY A 106 0.41 11.20 2.04
CA GLY A 106 1.75 11.70 1.74
C GLY A 106 2.05 11.78 0.23
N SER A 107 1.02 11.95 -0.61
CA SER A 107 1.26 12.10 -2.05
C SER A 107 1.98 13.41 -2.31
N ASN A 108 3.10 13.34 -3.02
CA ASN A 108 3.84 14.53 -3.43
C ASN A 108 3.33 15.15 -4.75
N VAL A 109 2.20 14.66 -5.30
CA VAL A 109 1.61 15.14 -6.55
C VAL A 109 0.74 16.37 -6.28
N PRO A 110 1.06 17.55 -6.87
CA PRO A 110 0.24 18.74 -6.78
C PRO A 110 -1.21 18.49 -7.24
N LEU A 111 -2.18 19.18 -6.64
CA LEU A 111 -3.63 19.05 -6.87
C LEU A 111 -4.22 17.71 -6.39
N LEU A 112 -3.60 16.57 -6.73
CA LEU A 112 -4.04 15.26 -6.24
C LEU A 112 -3.96 15.19 -4.71
N ARG A 113 -2.91 15.77 -4.11
CA ARG A 113 -2.79 15.85 -2.65
C ARG A 113 -3.99 16.51 -1.98
N GLN A 114 -4.52 17.60 -2.52
CA GLN A 114 -5.66 18.30 -1.89
C GLN A 114 -6.90 17.42 -1.84
N VAL A 115 -7.11 16.62 -2.89
CA VAL A 115 -8.22 15.66 -2.95
C VAL A 115 -7.99 14.50 -1.96
N LEU A 116 -6.76 13.97 -1.89
CA LEU A 116 -6.43 12.88 -0.97
C LEU A 116 -6.49 13.32 0.49
N ASP A 117 -5.93 14.48 0.83
CA ASP A 117 -5.91 15.08 2.17
C ASP A 117 -7.32 15.49 2.64
N SER A 118 -8.29 15.66 1.71
CA SER A 118 -9.71 15.85 2.06
C SER A 118 -10.39 14.60 2.64
N GLY A 119 -9.62 13.50 2.80
CA GLY A 119 -10.08 12.25 3.39
C GLY A 119 -10.65 11.27 2.38
N LEU A 120 -10.23 11.37 1.11
CA LEU A 120 -10.64 10.42 0.07
C LEU A 120 -10.13 9.02 0.45
N ARG A 121 -11.07 8.19 0.89
CA ARG A 121 -10.83 6.80 1.27
C ARG A 121 -11.83 5.89 0.59
N LEU A 122 -11.36 4.72 0.19
CA LEU A 122 -12.20 3.64 -0.30
C LEU A 122 -12.70 2.84 0.92
N GLU A 123 -13.98 3.00 1.23
CA GLU A 123 -14.70 2.23 2.26
C GLU A 123 -14.94 0.79 1.77
N SER A 124 -13.87 -0.01 1.78
CA SER A 124 -13.80 -1.33 1.17
C SER A 124 -14.82 -2.30 1.76
N ARG A 125 -15.05 -2.26 3.08
CA ARG A 125 -16.08 -3.08 3.73
C ARG A 125 -17.49 -2.74 3.25
N ASN A 126 -17.80 -1.44 3.20
CA ASN A 126 -19.11 -0.96 2.79
C ASN A 126 -19.38 -1.29 1.32
N LEU A 127 -18.38 -1.06 0.45
CA LEU A 127 -18.47 -1.41 -0.95
C LEU A 127 -18.65 -2.92 -1.14
N GLY A 128 -17.88 -3.74 -0.42
CA GLY A 128 -18.03 -5.20 -0.42
C GLY A 128 -19.42 -5.64 0.02
N GLY A 129 -19.97 -5.05 1.08
CA GLY A 129 -21.34 -5.34 1.55
C GLY A 129 -22.42 -4.95 0.53
N LEU A 130 -22.25 -3.83 -0.18
CA LEU A 130 -23.16 -3.44 -1.27
C LEU A 130 -23.09 -4.43 -2.44
N LEU A 131 -21.89 -4.89 -2.79
CA LEU A 131 -21.72 -5.91 -3.84
C LEU A 131 -22.35 -7.24 -3.43
N GLU A 132 -22.17 -7.71 -2.19
CA GLU A 132 -22.81 -8.94 -1.69
C GLU A 132 -24.35 -8.88 -1.80
N GLN A 133 -24.93 -7.71 -1.51
CA GLN A 133 -26.39 -7.53 -1.55
C GLN A 133 -26.95 -7.50 -2.96
N ASN A 134 -26.19 -7.01 -3.94
CA ASN A 134 -26.70 -6.69 -5.28
C ASN A 134 -26.15 -7.59 -6.39
N LEU A 135 -25.05 -8.31 -6.16
CA LEU A 135 -24.40 -9.17 -7.14
C LEU A 135 -24.50 -10.64 -6.72
N PRO A 136 -25.40 -11.43 -7.34
CA PRO A 136 -25.53 -12.85 -7.03
C PRO A 136 -24.21 -13.60 -7.21
N GLY A 137 -23.80 -14.34 -6.17
CA GLY A 137 -22.57 -15.12 -6.16
C GLY A 137 -21.31 -14.36 -5.73
N TYR A 138 -21.41 -13.05 -5.44
CA TYR A 138 -20.31 -12.33 -4.79
C TYR A 138 -20.34 -12.55 -3.28
N SER A 139 -19.19 -12.91 -2.72
CA SER A 139 -18.95 -12.88 -1.28
C SER A 139 -17.76 -11.98 -0.99
N ASN A 140 -17.92 -11.13 0.02
CA ASN A 140 -16.91 -10.20 0.46
C ASN A 140 -15.72 -11.00 1.00
N PRO A 141 -14.51 -10.79 0.43
CA PRO A 141 -13.37 -11.61 0.78
C PRO A 141 -12.95 -11.47 2.25
N LYS A 142 -12.69 -12.60 2.90
CA LYS A 142 -12.29 -12.70 4.31
C LYS A 142 -11.01 -13.53 4.43
N PRO A 143 -9.83 -12.93 4.23
CA PRO A 143 -8.58 -13.67 4.27
C PRO A 143 -8.32 -14.21 5.67
N LEU A 144 -7.97 -15.49 5.73
CA LEU A 144 -7.63 -16.22 6.95
C LEU A 144 -6.11 -16.38 7.05
N PHE A 145 -5.56 -16.08 8.22
CA PHE A 145 -4.15 -16.28 8.51
C PHE A 145 -3.93 -17.06 9.79
N ARG A 146 -2.91 -17.91 9.79
CA ARG A 146 -2.31 -18.48 11.00
C ARG A 146 -1.00 -17.79 11.31
N THR A 147 -0.85 -17.32 12.55
CA THR A 147 0.34 -16.60 13.00
C THR A 147 1.07 -17.37 14.09
N THR A 148 2.37 -17.50 13.93
CA THR A 148 3.28 -18.04 14.94
C THR A 148 4.28 -16.96 15.32
N TYR A 149 4.40 -16.68 16.61
CA TYR A 149 5.45 -15.84 17.14
C TYR A 149 6.68 -16.71 17.40
N VAL A 150 7.80 -16.37 16.75
CA VAL A 150 9.08 -17.06 16.98
C VAL A 150 9.70 -16.53 18.27
N ASP A 151 9.64 -15.21 18.45
CA ASP A 151 10.02 -14.47 19.65
C ASP A 151 9.20 -13.14 19.71
N ASP A 152 9.63 -12.21 20.56
CA ASP A 152 9.00 -10.89 20.74
C ASP A 152 9.27 -9.90 19.59
N THR A 153 10.20 -10.24 18.70
CA THR A 153 10.60 -9.43 17.54
C THR A 153 10.16 -10.01 16.21
N MET A 154 9.85 -11.31 16.12
CA MET A 154 9.56 -11.96 14.86
C MET A 154 8.24 -12.74 14.90
N ARG A 155 7.38 -12.47 13.90
CA ARG A 155 6.20 -13.29 13.62
C ARG A 155 6.20 -13.83 12.21
N ILE A 156 5.65 -15.02 12.06
CA ILE A 156 5.42 -15.69 10.78
C ILE A 156 3.91 -15.84 10.60
N CYS A 157 3.38 -15.19 9.58
CA CYS A 157 1.99 -15.36 9.15
C CYS A 157 1.95 -16.34 7.98
N ARG A 158 0.98 -17.25 8.00
CA ARG A 158 0.72 -18.23 6.94
C ARG A 158 -0.69 -18.03 6.43
N ASP A 159 -0.86 -18.01 5.12
CA ASP A 159 -2.18 -18.04 4.53
C ASP A 159 -2.72 -19.48 4.40
N GLN A 160 -3.92 -19.62 3.82
CA GLN A 160 -4.62 -20.89 3.65
C GLN A 160 -3.85 -21.91 2.80
N ASP A 161 -2.93 -21.48 1.93
CA ASP A 161 -2.09 -22.37 1.11
C ASP A 161 -0.74 -22.69 1.80
N GLY A 162 -0.49 -22.13 2.99
CA GLY A 162 0.79 -22.26 3.69
C GLY A 162 1.90 -21.36 3.16
N LYS A 163 1.60 -20.36 2.32
CA LYS A 163 2.59 -19.33 1.93
C LYS A 163 3.00 -18.55 3.16
N LEU A 164 4.31 -18.35 3.34
CA LEU A 164 4.87 -17.67 4.50
C LEU A 164 5.06 -16.18 4.24
N PHE A 165 4.69 -15.37 5.23
CA PHE A 165 4.99 -13.95 5.34
C PHE A 165 5.71 -13.72 6.66
N VAL A 166 6.94 -13.23 6.61
CA VAL A 166 7.79 -13.03 7.79
C VAL A 166 7.84 -11.54 8.10
N TYR A 167 7.60 -11.19 9.36
CA TYR A 167 7.61 -9.82 9.85
C TYR A 167 8.58 -9.69 11.02
N SER A 168 9.41 -8.65 10.95
CA SER A 168 10.28 -8.23 12.05
C SER A 168 9.71 -6.96 12.68
N LYS A 169 9.67 -6.92 14.00
CA LYS A 169 9.27 -5.76 14.80
C LYS A 169 10.43 -4.77 14.82
N LEU A 170 10.18 -3.58 14.29
CA LEU A 170 11.18 -2.50 14.23
C LEU A 170 11.01 -1.48 15.36
N SER A 171 9.82 -1.40 15.96
CA SER A 171 9.49 -0.40 16.98
C SER A 171 8.31 -0.85 17.84
N ASN A 172 8.16 -0.21 19.01
CA ASN A 172 6.98 -0.30 19.87
C ASN A 172 5.93 0.78 19.55
N ALA A 173 6.18 1.65 18.57
CA ALA A 173 5.25 2.71 18.20
C ALA A 173 3.93 2.14 17.66
N THR A 174 2.82 2.59 18.24
CA THR A 174 1.45 2.19 17.87
C THR A 174 0.73 3.26 17.05
N SER A 175 1.35 4.41 16.82
CA SER A 175 0.83 5.44 15.93
C SER A 175 1.25 5.19 14.48
N THR A 176 0.37 5.56 13.56
CA THR A 176 0.66 5.65 12.13
C THR A 176 1.71 6.72 11.85
N THR A 177 2.34 6.64 10.68
CA THR A 177 3.26 7.67 10.21
C THR A 177 2.51 8.98 9.97
N ASP A 178 3.07 10.10 10.44
CA ASP A 178 2.55 11.43 10.13
C ASP A 178 3.13 11.89 8.79
N TYR A 179 2.26 12.25 7.86
CA TYR A 179 2.62 12.69 6.52
C TYR A 179 2.37 14.18 6.30
N SER A 180 2.06 14.96 7.35
CA SER A 180 1.82 16.41 7.25
C SER A 180 2.97 17.15 6.58
N ASP A 181 4.20 16.72 6.87
CA ASP A 181 5.43 17.42 6.50
C ASP A 181 5.94 17.06 5.09
N VAL A 182 5.32 16.07 4.43
CA VAL A 182 5.64 15.77 3.03
C VAL A 182 5.28 16.99 2.18
N THR A 183 6.09 17.38 1.20
CA THR A 183 5.78 18.48 0.27
C THR A 183 5.13 17.97 -1.01
N ALA A 184 4.15 18.69 -1.56
CA ALA A 184 3.57 18.37 -2.86
C ALA A 184 4.31 19.08 -3.98
N ASP A 185 5.54 18.65 -4.24
CA ASP A 185 6.46 19.29 -5.19
C ASP A 185 7.06 18.32 -6.21
N LEU A 186 6.56 17.09 -6.33
CA LEU A 186 7.10 16.05 -7.23
C LEU A 186 8.60 15.78 -7.02
N GLY A 187 9.13 16.09 -5.84
CA GLY A 187 10.57 15.99 -5.53
C GLY A 187 11.43 17.07 -6.20
N VAL A 188 10.84 18.15 -6.72
CA VAL A 188 11.59 19.24 -7.36
C VAL A 188 12.48 19.99 -6.36
N GLY A 189 12.02 20.20 -5.12
CA GLY A 189 12.80 20.85 -4.08
C GLY A 189 14.06 20.07 -3.70
N SER A 190 13.94 18.75 -3.57
CA SER A 190 15.08 17.88 -3.27
C SER A 190 16.09 17.85 -4.44
N LEU A 191 15.61 17.79 -5.68
CA LEU A 191 16.44 17.90 -6.89
C LEU A 191 17.26 19.21 -6.90
N LEU A 192 16.61 20.35 -6.68
CA LEU A 192 17.28 21.65 -6.66
C LEU A 192 18.32 21.76 -5.52
N SER A 193 18.01 21.21 -4.34
CA SER A 193 18.94 21.19 -3.21
C SER A 193 20.19 20.33 -3.52
N SER A 194 20.01 19.19 -4.19
CA SER A 194 21.13 18.31 -4.58
C SER A 194 22.03 18.94 -5.64
N LEU A 195 21.46 19.75 -6.55
CA LEU A 195 22.21 20.50 -7.56
C LEU A 195 23.00 21.65 -6.93
N SER A 196 22.48 22.30 -5.88
CA SER A 196 23.17 23.37 -5.17
C SER A 196 24.38 22.91 -4.33
N LEU A 197 24.47 21.63 -3.99
CA LEU A 197 25.62 21.01 -3.33
C LEU A 197 26.74 20.61 -4.29
N LEU A 198 26.50 20.68 -5.60
CA LEU A 198 27.43 20.34 -6.68
C LEU A 198 28.10 21.58 -7.32
N ILE A 199 27.77 22.80 -6.87
CA ILE A 199 28.34 24.08 -7.30
C ILE A 199 29.07 24.72 -6.12
#